data_AF-A0A556UFJ9-F1
#
_entry.id   AF-A0A556UFJ9-F1
#
_cell.length_a   1.000
_cell.length_b   1.000
_cell.length_c   1.000
_cell.angle_alpha   90.00
_cell.angle_beta   90.00
_cell.angle_gamma   90.00
#
_symmetry.space_group_name_H-M   'P 1'
#
loop_
_entity.id
_entity.type
_entity.pdbx_description
1 polymer ?
#
loop_
_entity_poly.entity_id
_entity_poly.type
_entity_poly.pdbx_seq_one_letter_code
_entity_poly.pdbx_strand_id
1 'polypeptide(L)'
;MPKVKAEKKTRQHQEVKSQGIMFNTGIGQHILKNPLVVNGIIEKAALRPTDVVLEVGPGTGNMTVKLLEKAKKVVACELDTRLVAELQKRVQCTCAVLMFQREFAMRLVAKPGDKLYCRLYINTQLLARVDHLMKEWDGLVRIAFVRKNKTLSAAFKKTTDFSISQKLDSVLQEAGFSDKRARSMDIDDFMV
;
A
#
# COMPACT_ATOMS: atom_id res chain seq x y z
N MET A 1 51.56 10.79 44.18
CA MET A 1 50.29 11.38 43.67
C MET A 1 49.34 10.26 43.30
N PRO A 2 48.11 10.22 43.85
CA PRO A 2 47.15 9.17 43.49
C PRO A 2 46.63 9.39 42.06
N LYS A 3 46.60 8.33 41.24
CA LYS A 3 46.10 8.38 39.87
C LYS A 3 44.58 8.58 39.89
N VAL A 4 44.12 9.74 39.45
CA VAL A 4 42.69 10.02 39.22
C VAL A 4 42.22 9.17 38.04
N LYS A 5 41.28 8.25 38.28
CA LYS A 5 40.65 7.47 37.21
C LYS A 5 39.71 8.40 36.44
N ALA A 6 39.97 8.56 35.14
CA ALA A 6 39.08 9.29 34.24
C ALA A 6 37.70 8.63 34.19
N GLU A 7 36.64 9.40 34.43
CA GLU A 7 35.27 8.93 34.32
C GLU A 7 34.96 8.48 32.89
N LYS A 8 34.38 7.27 32.76
CA LYS A 8 33.89 6.78 31.48
C LYS A 8 32.70 7.64 31.06
N LYS A 9 32.87 8.49 30.03
CA LYS A 9 31.76 9.15 29.35
C LYS A 9 30.91 8.09 28.64
N THR A 10 29.83 7.67 29.28
CA THR A 10 28.80 6.83 28.65
C THR A 10 28.16 7.65 27.53
N ARG A 11 28.31 7.20 26.28
CA ARG A 11 27.64 7.83 25.13
C ARG A 11 26.13 7.73 25.35
N GLN A 12 25.48 8.84 25.67
CA GLN A 12 24.02 8.95 25.60
C GLN A 12 23.63 8.85 24.13
N HIS A 13 23.17 7.67 23.72
CA HIS A 13 22.53 7.52 22.41
C HIS A 13 21.23 8.32 22.46
N GLN A 14 21.08 9.28 21.54
CA GLN A 14 19.79 9.94 21.30
C GLN A 14 18.73 8.85 21.07
N GLU A 15 17.63 8.94 21.81
CA GLU A 15 16.53 8.00 21.74
C GLU A 15 15.97 7.97 20.31
N VAL A 16 16.28 6.88 19.60
CA VAL A 16 15.59 6.56 18.36
C VAL A 16 14.13 6.32 18.75
N LYS A 17 13.24 7.23 18.31
CA LYS A 17 11.79 7.24 18.56
C LYS A 17 11.26 5.81 18.73
N SER A 18 10.93 5.44 19.97
CA SER A 18 10.33 4.13 20.24
C SER A 18 8.98 4.07 19.56
N GLN A 19 8.79 3.11 18.66
CA GLN A 19 7.47 2.54 18.43
C GLN A 19 6.92 2.17 19.82
N GLY A 20 5.70 2.62 20.16
CA GLY A 20 5.15 2.86 21.51
C GLY A 20 5.08 1.71 22.53
N ILE A 21 5.93 0.70 22.44
CA ILE A 21 6.00 -0.45 23.36
C ILE A 21 7.19 -0.26 24.30
N MET A 22 6.91 -0.18 25.60
CA MET A 22 7.95 -0.24 26.62
C MET A 22 8.47 -1.69 26.74
N PHE A 23 9.75 -1.86 26.42
CA PHE A 23 10.44 -3.14 26.56
C PHE A 23 10.89 -3.33 28.00
N ASN A 24 10.75 -4.55 28.50
CA ASN A 24 11.17 -4.87 29.85
C ASN A 24 12.65 -5.29 29.86
N THR A 25 13.54 -4.30 29.95
CA THR A 25 14.99 -4.54 29.99
C THR A 25 15.42 -5.26 31.27
N GLY A 26 14.61 -5.22 32.34
CA GLY A 26 14.87 -5.90 33.61
C GLY A 26 14.78 -7.43 33.53
N ILE A 27 14.06 -7.98 32.54
CA ILE A 27 13.96 -9.43 32.29
C ILE A 27 14.86 -9.89 31.13
N GLY A 28 15.78 -9.03 30.67
CA GLY A 28 16.74 -9.36 29.60
C GLY A 28 16.20 -9.19 28.18
N GLN A 29 15.11 -8.44 27.98
CA GLN A 29 14.57 -8.17 26.64
C GLN A 29 15.43 -7.13 25.90
N HIS A 30 16.30 -7.59 24.99
CA HIS A 30 17.15 -6.74 24.16
C HIS A 30 16.75 -6.83 22.68
N ILE A 31 16.40 -5.69 22.09
CA ILE A 31 15.99 -5.61 20.67
C ILE A 31 17.15 -5.24 19.78
N LEU A 32 17.36 -6.03 18.72
CA LEU A 32 18.31 -5.70 17.66
C LEU A 32 17.77 -4.55 16.80
N LYS A 33 18.40 -3.36 16.92
CA LYS A 33 18.00 -2.14 16.20
C LYS A 33 18.93 -1.76 15.05
N ASN A 34 20.18 -2.24 15.05
CA ASN A 34 21.16 -1.82 14.05
C ASN A 34 20.89 -2.52 12.69
N PRO A 35 20.49 -1.77 11.64
CA PRO A 35 20.14 -2.36 10.35
C PRO A 35 21.34 -3.02 9.64
N LEU A 36 22.57 -2.57 9.89
CA LEU A 36 23.78 -3.15 9.30
C LEU A 36 24.07 -4.54 9.86
N VAL A 37 23.89 -4.71 11.18
CA VAL A 37 24.04 -6.03 11.82
C VAL A 37 22.96 -6.98 11.33
N VAL A 38 21.71 -6.51 11.23
CA VAL A 38 20.62 -7.29 10.65
C VAL A 38 20.95 -7.74 9.23
N ASN A 39 21.38 -6.83 8.35
CA ASN A 39 21.74 -7.17 6.96
C ASN A 39 22.86 -8.21 6.91
N GLY A 40 23.91 -8.03 7.72
CA GLY A 40 25.02 -8.97 7.79
C GLY A 40 24.58 -10.36 8.26
N ILE A 41 23.61 -10.47 9.17
CA ILE A 41 23.03 -11.76 9.59
C ILE A 41 22.28 -12.40 8.41
N ILE A 42 21.41 -11.65 7.74
CA ILE A 42 20.59 -12.15 6.63
C ILE A 42 21.47 -12.62 5.45
N GLU A 43 22.53 -11.87 5.13
CA GLU A 43 23.47 -12.25 4.07
C GLU A 43 24.23 -13.53 4.41
N LYS A 44 24.72 -13.65 5.66
CA LYS A 44 25.42 -14.85 6.13
C LYS A 44 24.51 -16.08 6.27
N ALA A 45 23.20 -15.87 6.42
CA ALA A 45 22.22 -16.96 6.53
C ALA A 45 22.03 -17.74 5.22
N ALA A 46 22.57 -17.26 4.09
CA ALA A 46 22.57 -17.95 2.79
C ALA A 46 21.18 -18.49 2.38
N LEU A 47 20.13 -17.69 2.64
CA LEU A 47 18.74 -18.06 2.42
C LEU A 47 18.44 -18.29 0.95
N ARG A 48 17.64 -19.33 0.68
CA ARG A 48 17.09 -19.64 -0.64
C ARG A 48 15.60 -19.26 -0.69
N PRO A 49 15.07 -18.92 -1.88
CA PRO A 49 13.65 -18.56 -2.05
C PRO A 49 12.66 -19.65 -1.62
N THR A 50 13.11 -20.91 -1.50
CA THR A 50 12.29 -22.06 -1.10
C THR A 50 12.30 -22.32 0.41
N ASP A 51 13.16 -21.65 1.16
CA ASP A 51 13.42 -21.98 2.56
C ASP A 51 12.26 -21.58 3.47
N VAL A 52 12.12 -22.36 4.55
CA VAL A 52 11.24 -22.04 5.68
C VAL A 52 12.13 -21.67 6.85
N VAL A 53 12.04 -20.43 7.32
CA VAL A 53 12.90 -19.90 8.39
C VAL A 53 12.15 -19.88 9.71
N LEU A 54 12.75 -20.41 10.77
CA LEU A 54 12.27 -20.26 12.14
C LEU A 54 12.98 -19.08 12.81
N GLU A 55 12.21 -18.11 13.29
CA GLU A 55 12.72 -16.97 14.05
C GLU A 55 12.20 -17.06 15.50
N VAL A 56 13.09 -17.25 16.46
CA VAL A 56 12.76 -17.24 17.88
C VAL A 56 13.03 -15.85 18.44
N GLY A 57 12.02 -15.24 19.06
CA GLY A 57 12.10 -13.87 19.58
C GLY A 57 12.19 -12.81 18.47
N PRO A 58 11.20 -12.73 17.56
CA PRO A 58 11.18 -11.76 16.47
C PRO A 58 11.15 -10.30 16.95
N GLY A 59 10.75 -10.06 18.21
CA GLY A 59 10.71 -8.73 18.78
C GLY A 59 9.78 -7.81 18.00
N THR A 60 10.29 -6.64 17.58
CA THR A 60 9.53 -5.69 16.74
C THR A 60 9.51 -6.03 15.25
N GLY A 61 10.18 -7.11 14.82
CA GLY A 61 10.14 -7.57 13.43
C GLY A 61 11.18 -6.98 12.48
N ASN A 62 12.25 -6.36 13.00
CA ASN A 62 13.30 -5.78 12.15
C ASN A 62 14.02 -6.82 11.27
N MET A 63 14.19 -8.04 11.79
CA MET A 63 14.71 -9.17 11.01
C MET A 63 13.61 -9.88 10.24
N THR A 64 12.44 -10.11 10.86
CA THR A 64 11.28 -10.78 10.25
C THR A 64 10.91 -10.21 8.88
N VAL A 65 10.84 -8.89 8.73
CA VAL A 65 10.49 -8.25 7.44
C VAL A 65 11.51 -8.58 6.35
N LYS A 66 12.80 -8.58 6.66
CA LYS A 66 13.86 -8.90 5.70
C LYS A 66 13.97 -10.39 5.40
N LEU A 67 13.60 -11.24 6.35
CA LEU A 67 13.49 -12.68 6.14
C LEU A 67 12.35 -12.99 5.15
N LEU A 68 11.20 -12.32 5.31
CA LEU A 68 10.04 -12.47 4.43
C LEU A 68 10.30 -12.05 2.98
N GLU A 69 11.21 -11.10 2.74
CA GLU A 69 11.63 -10.69 1.40
C GLU A 69 12.42 -11.77 0.64
N LYS A 70 13.09 -12.69 1.37
CA LYS A 70 14.04 -13.65 0.80
C LYS A 70 13.62 -15.12 0.91
N ALA A 71 12.80 -15.46 1.91
CA ALA A 71 12.37 -16.83 2.19
C ALA A 71 10.92 -17.06 1.79
N LYS A 72 10.55 -18.31 1.50
CA LYS A 72 9.17 -18.69 1.15
C LYS A 72 8.22 -18.46 2.32
N LYS A 73 8.69 -18.76 3.53
CA LYS A 73 7.90 -18.70 4.76
C LYS A 73 8.80 -18.42 5.94
N VAL A 74 8.32 -17.58 6.85
CA VAL A 74 8.94 -17.34 8.15
C VAL A 74 7.95 -17.77 9.24
N VAL A 75 8.39 -18.62 10.15
CA VAL A 75 7.66 -19.02 11.35
C VAL A 75 8.29 -18.26 12.50
N ALA A 76 7.56 -17.29 13.07
CA ALA A 76 8.04 -16.48 14.16
C ALA A 76 7.43 -16.98 15.49
N CYS A 77 8.28 -17.28 16.47
CA CYS A 77 7.90 -17.74 17.80
C CYS A 77 8.22 -16.65 18.84
N GLU A 78 7.19 -16.09 19.47
CA GLU A 78 7.31 -15.03 20.47
C GLU A 78 6.44 -15.36 21.69
N LEU A 79 6.94 -15.07 22.88
CA LEU A 79 6.24 -15.29 24.13
C LEU A 79 5.41 -14.07 24.54
N ASP A 80 5.88 -12.85 24.22
CA ASP A 80 5.16 -11.62 24.54
C ASP A 80 4.05 -11.34 23.51
N THR A 81 2.80 -11.54 23.93
CA THR A 81 1.61 -11.31 23.09
C THR A 81 1.49 -9.88 22.58
N ARG A 82 2.06 -8.89 23.26
CA ARG A 82 2.07 -7.49 22.82
C ARG A 82 2.97 -7.30 21.60
N LEU A 83 4.11 -7.99 21.58
CA LEU A 83 5.03 -7.98 20.45
C LEU A 83 4.50 -8.77 19.27
N VAL A 84 3.78 -9.88 19.53
CA VAL A 84 3.04 -10.61 18.48
C VAL A 84 2.05 -9.68 17.77
N ALA A 85 1.24 -8.94 18.52
CA ALA A 85 0.26 -8.02 17.93
C ALA A 85 0.93 -6.90 17.12
N GLU A 86 2.05 -6.37 17.60
CA GLU A 86 2.80 -5.33 16.87
C GLU A 86 3.45 -5.87 15.60
N LEU A 87 4.06 -7.05 15.68
CA LEU A 87 4.64 -7.73 14.54
C LEU A 87 3.58 -8.03 13.47
N GLN A 88 2.42 -8.55 13.89
CA GLN A 88 1.29 -8.80 13.02
C GLN A 88 0.85 -7.52 12.30
N LYS A 89 0.64 -6.41 13.01
CA LYS A 89 0.31 -5.11 12.40
C LYS A 89 1.36 -4.67 11.39
N ARG A 90 2.64 -4.87 11.71
CA ARG A 90 3.76 -4.49 10.85
C ARG A 90 3.80 -5.28 9.54
N VAL A 91 3.44 -6.56 9.56
CA VAL A 91 3.42 -7.43 8.37
C VAL A 91 2.05 -7.53 7.69
N GLN A 92 1.00 -6.92 8.26
CA GLN A 92 -0.38 -7.03 7.80
C GLN A 92 -0.64 -6.39 6.42
N CYS A 93 0.34 -5.68 5.85
CA CYS A 93 0.17 -4.86 4.66
C CYS A 93 0.87 -5.42 3.42
N THR A 94 0.50 -6.63 2.98
CA THR A 94 0.57 -6.95 1.54
C THR A 94 -0.78 -6.57 0.92
N CYS A 95 -1.02 -5.27 0.77
CA CYS A 95 -2.20 -4.77 0.08
C CYS A 95 -2.11 -5.20 -1.39
N ALA A 96 -3.13 -5.92 -1.88
CA ALA A 96 -3.28 -6.17 -3.30
C ALA A 96 -4.10 -5.03 -3.91
N VAL A 97 -3.48 -4.25 -4.80
CA VAL A 97 -4.20 -3.28 -5.64
C VAL A 97 -4.64 -4.01 -6.90
N LEU A 98 -5.95 -4.18 -7.07
CA LEU A 98 -6.54 -4.97 -8.14
C LEU A 98 -7.50 -4.09 -8.97
N MET A 99 -7.46 -4.25 -10.29
CA MET A 99 -8.38 -3.58 -11.22
C MET A 99 -9.55 -4.52 -11.55
N PHE A 100 -10.78 -4.01 -11.44
CA PHE A 100 -12.01 -4.73 -11.76
C PHE A 100 -12.96 -3.87 -12.58
N GLN A 101 -13.91 -4.52 -13.26
CA GLN A 101 -15.06 -3.80 -13.83
C GLN A 101 -15.85 -3.08 -12.74
N ARG A 102 -16.37 -1.88 -13.05
CA ARG A 102 -17.06 -1.00 -12.07
C ARG A 102 -18.14 -1.72 -11.25
N GLU A 103 -19.02 -2.48 -11.89
CA GLU A 103 -20.10 -3.16 -11.17
C GLU A 103 -19.56 -4.20 -10.18
N PHE A 104 -18.54 -4.96 -10.58
CA PHE A 104 -17.87 -5.94 -9.72
C PHE A 104 -17.15 -5.26 -8.55
N ALA A 105 -16.38 -4.20 -8.83
CA ALA A 105 -15.70 -3.42 -7.80
C ALA A 105 -16.69 -2.87 -6.76
N MET A 106 -17.83 -2.33 -7.21
CA MET A 106 -18.86 -1.80 -6.32
C MET A 106 -19.55 -2.89 -5.49
N ARG A 107 -19.69 -4.12 -6.01
CA ARG A 107 -20.21 -5.27 -5.24
C ARG A 107 -19.26 -5.71 -4.12
N LEU A 108 -17.94 -5.57 -4.30
CA LEU A 108 -16.96 -5.90 -3.26
C LEU A 108 -17.02 -4.95 -2.05
N VAL A 109 -17.50 -3.72 -2.24
CA VAL A 109 -17.55 -2.68 -1.20
C VAL A 109 -18.97 -2.28 -0.80
N ALA A 110 -20.00 -2.97 -1.29
CA ALA A 110 -21.41 -2.65 -1.06
C ALA A 110 -21.84 -2.88 0.40
N LYS A 111 -22.51 -1.92 1.03
CA LYS A 111 -22.96 -2.05 2.42
C LYS A 111 -24.30 -2.79 2.51
N PRO A 112 -24.63 -3.42 3.65
CA PRO A 112 -25.97 -3.96 3.88
C PRO A 112 -27.04 -2.89 3.63
N GLY A 113 -27.99 -3.18 2.72
CA GLY A 113 -29.01 -2.22 2.28
C GLY A 113 -28.77 -1.61 0.89
N ASP A 114 -27.55 -1.72 0.35
CA ASP A 114 -27.26 -1.25 -1.01
C ASP A 114 -27.80 -2.22 -2.07
N LYS A 115 -28.21 -1.70 -3.24
CA LYS A 115 -28.68 -2.51 -4.38
C LYS A 115 -27.65 -3.56 -4.85
N LEU A 116 -26.37 -3.28 -4.66
CA LEU A 116 -25.25 -4.14 -5.08
C LEU A 116 -24.78 -5.09 -3.97
N TYR A 117 -25.43 -5.07 -2.79
CA TYR A 117 -25.14 -6.00 -1.70
C TYR A 117 -25.48 -7.42 -2.13
N CYS A 118 -24.50 -8.31 -2.06
CA CYS A 118 -24.66 -9.71 -2.46
C CYS A 118 -23.66 -10.61 -1.72
N ARG A 119 -23.78 -11.93 -1.94
CA ARG A 119 -22.90 -12.95 -1.34
C ARG A 119 -21.40 -12.63 -1.49
N LEU A 120 -21.01 -11.99 -2.59
CA LEU A 120 -19.63 -11.60 -2.85
C LEU A 120 -19.08 -10.64 -1.78
N TYR A 121 -19.85 -9.66 -1.34
CA TYR A 121 -19.42 -8.73 -0.28
C TYR A 121 -19.11 -9.49 1.02
N ILE A 122 -20.03 -10.34 1.47
CA ILE A 122 -19.90 -11.08 2.73
C ILE A 122 -18.67 -11.98 2.69
N ASN A 123 -18.51 -12.77 1.63
CA ASN A 123 -17.38 -13.68 1.50
C ASN A 123 -16.04 -12.94 1.45
N THR A 124 -16.01 -11.76 0.85
CA THR A 124 -14.78 -10.95 0.72
C THR A 124 -14.43 -10.27 2.04
N GLN A 125 -15.39 -9.61 2.70
CA GLN A 125 -15.20 -8.91 3.98
C GLN A 125 -14.84 -9.85 5.13
N LEU A 126 -15.29 -11.11 5.08
CA LEU A 126 -14.91 -12.13 6.06
C LEU A 126 -13.40 -12.43 6.03
N LEU A 127 -12.76 -12.28 4.86
CA LEU A 127 -11.39 -12.69 4.62
C LEU A 127 -10.42 -11.52 4.49
N ALA A 128 -10.90 -10.35 4.05
CA ALA A 128 -10.07 -9.18 3.79
C ALA A 128 -10.83 -7.86 3.96
N ARG A 129 -10.12 -6.82 4.39
CA ARG A 129 -10.61 -5.44 4.27
C ARG A 129 -10.45 -4.98 2.83
N VAL A 130 -11.52 -4.47 2.23
CA VAL A 130 -11.52 -4.00 0.83
C VAL A 130 -12.02 -2.56 0.76
N ASP A 131 -11.21 -1.72 0.13
CA ASP A 131 -11.45 -0.29 -0.06
C ASP A 131 -11.46 0.03 -1.56
N HIS A 132 -12.46 0.78 -2.04
CA HIS A 132 -12.50 1.22 -3.43
C HIS A 132 -11.64 2.48 -3.59
N LEU A 133 -10.51 2.37 -4.31
CA LEU A 133 -9.53 3.43 -4.45
C LEU A 133 -9.93 4.53 -5.45
N MET A 134 -10.13 4.18 -6.72
CA MET A 134 -10.44 5.14 -7.78
C MET A 134 -11.18 4.48 -8.95
N LYS A 135 -11.86 5.29 -9.78
CA LYS A 135 -12.52 4.85 -11.02
C LYS A 135 -11.67 5.28 -12.21
N GLU A 136 -11.28 4.35 -13.08
CA GLU A 136 -10.69 4.69 -14.37
C GLU A 136 -11.77 4.90 -15.45
N TRP A 137 -11.66 5.98 -16.21
CA TRP A 137 -12.53 6.31 -17.34
C TRP A 137 -12.02 5.69 -18.66
N ASP A 138 -12.06 4.36 -18.77
CA ASP A 138 -11.58 3.65 -19.98
C ASP A 138 -12.29 4.11 -21.27
N GLY A 139 -13.58 4.44 -21.20
CA GLY A 139 -14.36 4.90 -22.37
C GLY A 139 -13.91 6.27 -22.90
N LEU A 140 -13.65 7.25 -22.04
CA LEU A 140 -13.21 8.59 -22.43
C LEU A 140 -11.77 8.55 -22.94
N VAL A 141 -10.88 7.83 -22.26
CA VAL A 141 -9.49 7.65 -22.68
C VAL A 141 -9.45 6.95 -24.04
N ARG A 142 -10.22 5.88 -24.24
CA ARG A 142 -10.28 5.19 -25.54
C ARG A 142 -10.77 6.11 -26.66
N ILE A 143 -11.84 6.89 -26.45
CA ILE A 143 -12.36 7.83 -27.46
C ILE A 143 -11.37 8.97 -27.73
N ALA A 144 -10.78 9.54 -26.68
CA ALA A 144 -9.84 10.65 -26.77
C ALA A 144 -8.53 10.25 -27.48
N PHE A 145 -8.04 9.02 -27.25
CA PHE A 145 -6.79 8.54 -27.85
C PHE A 145 -6.96 7.94 -29.26
N VAL A 146 -8.17 7.52 -29.67
CA VAL A 146 -8.45 7.12 -31.07
C VAL A 146 -8.15 8.26 -32.06
N ARG A 147 -8.39 9.52 -31.67
CA ARG A 147 -8.00 10.70 -32.46
C ARG A 147 -7.18 11.69 -31.62
N LYS A 148 -6.09 11.22 -31.01
CA LYS A 148 -5.24 12.00 -30.06
C LYS A 148 -4.75 13.38 -30.53
N ASN A 149 -4.77 13.66 -31.83
CA ASN A 149 -4.37 14.94 -32.42
C ASN A 149 -5.54 15.91 -32.67
N LYS A 150 -6.79 15.48 -32.44
CA LYS A 150 -7.99 16.31 -32.53
C LYS A 150 -8.39 16.79 -31.13
N THR A 151 -9.15 17.88 -31.09
CA THR A 151 -9.72 18.39 -29.83
C THR A 151 -10.76 17.40 -29.30
N LEU A 152 -10.96 17.40 -27.99
CA LEU A 152 -11.94 16.50 -27.37
C LEU A 152 -13.35 16.73 -27.91
N SER A 153 -13.80 17.99 -28.10
CA SER A 153 -15.10 18.27 -28.74
C SER A 153 -15.20 17.67 -30.16
N ALA A 154 -14.12 17.70 -30.95
CA ALA A 154 -14.11 17.10 -32.27
C ALA A 154 -14.15 15.55 -32.26
N ALA A 155 -13.85 14.91 -31.14
CA ALA A 155 -13.99 13.46 -30.98
C ALA A 155 -15.47 13.04 -30.81
N PHE A 156 -16.34 13.93 -30.32
CA PHE A 156 -17.74 13.65 -30.00
C PHE A 156 -18.76 14.12 -31.04
N LYS A 157 -18.36 14.93 -32.03
CA LYS A 157 -19.24 15.51 -33.07
C LYS A 157 -19.81 14.55 -34.12
N LYS A 158 -19.65 13.22 -33.98
CA LYS A 158 -19.91 12.27 -35.09
C LYS A 158 -21.31 11.67 -35.14
N THR A 159 -22.22 12.02 -34.22
CA THR A 159 -23.55 11.41 -34.17
C THR A 159 -24.62 12.47 -34.42
N THR A 160 -25.42 12.27 -35.48
CA THR A 160 -26.47 13.17 -35.97
C THR A 160 -27.74 13.16 -35.12
N ASP A 161 -27.76 12.46 -33.98
CA ASP A 161 -28.90 12.48 -33.05
C ASP A 161 -28.68 13.46 -31.90
N PHE A 162 -29.64 14.37 -31.83
CA PHE A 162 -29.53 15.70 -31.24
C PHE A 162 -30.02 15.67 -29.79
N SER A 163 -29.10 15.48 -28.84
CA SER A 163 -29.27 15.85 -27.41
C SER A 163 -27.97 15.61 -26.63
N ILE A 164 -27.33 14.44 -26.85
CA ILE A 164 -26.14 14.03 -26.09
C ILE A 164 -24.91 14.82 -26.53
N SER A 165 -24.74 15.08 -27.83
CA SER A 165 -23.62 15.85 -28.36
C SER A 165 -23.60 17.29 -27.82
N GLN A 166 -24.77 17.92 -27.69
CA GLN A 166 -24.90 19.26 -27.11
C GLN A 166 -24.58 19.28 -25.61
N LYS A 167 -25.06 18.27 -24.88
CA LYS A 167 -24.76 18.13 -23.44
C LYS A 167 -23.30 17.79 -23.19
N LEU A 168 -22.65 17.05 -24.08
CA LEU A 168 -21.22 16.78 -24.01
C LEU A 168 -20.40 18.04 -24.32
N ASP A 169 -20.78 18.82 -25.33
CA ASP A 169 -20.12 20.08 -25.64
C ASP A 169 -20.27 21.08 -24.48
N SER A 170 -21.43 21.16 -23.82
CA SER A 170 -21.62 22.03 -22.64
C SER A 170 -20.74 21.61 -21.47
N VAL A 171 -20.67 20.30 -21.16
CA VAL A 171 -19.82 19.76 -20.09
C VAL A 171 -18.33 20.00 -20.39
N LEU A 172 -17.89 19.80 -21.65
CA LEU A 172 -16.52 20.06 -22.05
C LEU A 172 -16.16 21.55 -21.99
N GLN A 173 -17.13 22.43 -22.25
CA GLN A 173 -16.95 23.88 -22.17
C GLN A 173 -16.89 24.37 -20.72
N GLU A 174 -17.79 23.88 -19.86
CA GLU A 174 -17.79 24.17 -18.41
C GLU A 174 -16.50 23.70 -17.73
N ALA A 175 -16.00 22.52 -18.11
CA ALA A 175 -14.77 21.96 -17.56
C ALA A 175 -13.49 22.52 -18.23
N GLY A 176 -13.60 23.37 -19.26
CA GLY A 176 -12.44 23.97 -19.94
C GLY A 176 -11.60 23.00 -20.79
N PHE A 177 -12.19 21.88 -21.21
CA PHE A 177 -11.52 20.82 -21.97
C PHE A 177 -11.88 20.79 -23.46
N SER A 178 -12.76 21.69 -23.94
CA SER A 178 -13.23 21.76 -25.32
C SER A 178 -12.11 21.70 -26.37
N ASP A 179 -11.05 22.48 -26.14
CA ASP A 179 -9.94 22.68 -27.08
C ASP A 179 -8.68 21.89 -26.72
N LYS A 180 -8.69 21.20 -25.57
CA LYS A 180 -7.61 20.31 -25.15
C LYS A 180 -7.56 19.06 -26.04
N ARG A 181 -6.36 18.49 -26.16
CA ARG A 181 -6.07 17.30 -26.96
C ARG A 181 -5.47 16.23 -26.07
N ALA A 182 -5.89 14.98 -26.27
CA ALA A 182 -5.43 13.85 -25.45
C ALA A 182 -3.90 13.72 -25.40
N ARG A 183 -3.19 14.09 -26.47
CA ARG A 183 -1.71 14.04 -26.54
C ARG A 183 -0.99 14.99 -25.57
N SER A 184 -1.69 15.99 -25.06
CA SER A 184 -1.13 17.03 -24.19
C SER A 184 -1.83 17.07 -22.84
N MET A 185 -2.62 16.04 -22.52
CA MET A 185 -3.31 15.89 -21.25
C MET A 185 -2.55 14.89 -20.38
N ASP A 186 -2.48 15.17 -19.09
CA ASP A 186 -1.93 14.27 -18.07
C ASP A 186 -3.04 13.45 -17.39
N ILE A 187 -2.69 12.67 -16.37
CA ILE A 187 -3.65 11.81 -15.65
C ILE A 187 -4.68 12.66 -14.91
N ASP A 188 -4.26 13.78 -14.34
CA ASP A 188 -5.12 14.66 -13.54
C ASP A 188 -6.19 15.32 -14.43
N ASP A 189 -5.84 15.66 -15.67
CA ASP A 189 -6.77 16.14 -16.70
C ASP A 189 -7.90 15.14 -17.05
N PHE A 190 -7.69 13.83 -16.86
CA PHE A 190 -8.73 12.80 -17.09
C PHE A 190 -9.50 12.41 -15.83
N MET A 191 -9.11 12.93 -14.68
CA MET A 191 -9.62 12.56 -13.36
C MET A 191 -10.58 13.62 -12.77
N VAL A 192 -10.78 14.75 -13.46
CA VAL A 192 -11.72 15.83 -13.10
C VAL A 192 -13.18 15.39 -13.20
#